data_AF-A0A7Z0T6Y6-F1
#
_entry.id   AF-A0A7Z0T6Y6-F1
#
_cell.length_a   1.000
_cell.length_b   1.000
_cell.length_c   1.000
_cell.angle_alpha   90.00
_cell.angle_beta   90.00
_cell.angle_gamma   90.00
#
_symmetry.space_group_name_H-M   'P 1'
#
loop_
_entity.id
_entity.type
_entity.pdbx_description
1 polymer ?
#
loop_
_entity_poly.entity_id
_entity_poly.type
_entity_poly.pdbx_seq_one_letter_code
_entity_poly.pdbx_strand_id
1 'polypeptide(L)'
;MILVVEGISASGKTTWCAKHGGQHVIAENGRFENEPDRIKDPVGAATFWAERNVDRWQKALAMEDISSWALCDSDPLKLHYIWSLWQIGEASEHDWRMELDATRETIAQGRIGFADCYIVGRIDAQLARERAKADTTRRRSKFELHVRLQQALLTWYCAMDEVLPGRVQFGFPSKMPTVEKFEGRYLVTAFDQMIASLPRK
;
A
#
# COMPACT_ATOMS: atom_id res chain seq x y z
N MET A 1 -0.66 14.21 10.16
CA MET A 1 -0.26 12.80 10.20
C MET A 1 -0.95 12.06 9.08
N ILE A 2 -0.23 11.27 8.31
CA ILE A 2 -0.77 10.39 7.28
C ILE A 2 -0.84 8.99 7.86
N LEU A 3 -2.05 8.42 7.91
CA LEU A 3 -2.29 7.05 8.31
C LEU A 3 -2.68 6.23 7.09
N VAL A 4 -2.21 5.01 7.01
CA VAL A 4 -2.51 4.05 5.94
C VAL A 4 -3.28 2.88 6.52
N VAL A 5 -4.32 2.43 5.82
CA VAL A 5 -5.03 1.19 6.14
C VAL A 5 -4.81 0.24 4.98
N GLU A 6 -4.20 -0.92 5.24
CA GLU A 6 -3.87 -1.90 4.22
C GLU A 6 -4.35 -3.31 4.60
N GLY A 7 -4.34 -4.23 3.64
CA GLY A 7 -4.90 -5.57 3.74
C GLY A 7 -5.54 -6.02 2.43
N ILE A 8 -5.78 -7.32 2.28
CA ILE A 8 -6.35 -7.85 1.02
C ILE A 8 -7.82 -7.42 0.80
N SER A 9 -8.35 -7.72 -0.38
CA SER A 9 -9.78 -7.50 -0.66
C SER A 9 -10.65 -8.25 0.36
N ALA A 10 -11.77 -7.65 0.76
CA ALA A 10 -12.69 -8.16 1.78
C ALA A 10 -12.14 -8.26 3.23
N SER A 11 -10.92 -7.76 3.51
CA SER A 11 -10.40 -7.69 4.89
C SER A 11 -11.22 -6.78 5.80
N GLY A 12 -11.79 -5.70 5.24
CA GLY A 12 -12.59 -4.71 5.97
C GLY A 12 -12.04 -3.28 5.92
N LYS A 13 -10.93 -3.03 5.19
CA LYS A 13 -10.29 -1.70 5.07
C LYS A 13 -11.27 -0.57 4.80
N THR A 14 -11.99 -0.61 3.67
CA THR A 14 -12.89 0.46 3.27
C THR A 14 -14.00 0.71 4.29
N THR A 15 -14.52 -0.33 4.93
CA THR A 15 -15.52 -0.20 6.00
C THR A 15 -14.91 0.50 7.22
N TRP A 16 -13.69 0.13 7.60
CA TRP A 16 -12.97 0.76 8.69
C TRP A 16 -12.65 2.22 8.39
N CYS A 17 -12.11 2.52 7.20
CA CYS A 17 -11.83 3.88 6.75
C CYS A 17 -13.08 4.75 6.72
N ALA A 18 -14.21 4.24 6.20
CA ALA A 18 -15.47 4.99 6.19
C ALA A 18 -15.97 5.31 7.60
N LYS A 19 -15.85 4.35 8.53
CA LYS A 19 -16.26 4.53 9.93
C LYS A 19 -15.38 5.53 10.70
N HIS A 20 -14.08 5.53 10.44
CA HIS A 20 -13.10 6.24 11.28
C HIS A 20 -12.52 7.50 10.63
N GLY A 21 -12.47 7.58 9.29
CA GLY A 21 -11.86 8.66 8.54
C GLY A 21 -12.82 9.79 8.13
N GLY A 22 -14.09 9.46 7.86
CA GLY A 22 -15.07 10.45 7.38
C GLY A 22 -14.57 11.20 6.13
N GLN A 23 -14.55 12.53 6.20
CA GLN A 23 -14.09 13.39 5.09
C GLN A 23 -12.56 13.37 4.88
N HIS A 24 -11.77 12.79 5.80
CA HIS A 24 -10.32 12.73 5.72
C HIS A 24 -9.79 11.53 4.92
N VAL A 25 -10.69 10.71 4.36
CA VAL A 25 -10.33 9.50 3.63
C VAL A 25 -9.83 9.83 2.23
N ILE A 26 -8.60 9.41 1.93
CA ILE A 26 -8.04 9.36 0.58
C ILE A 26 -8.28 7.96 0.02
N ALA A 27 -9.24 7.86 -0.90
CA ALA A 27 -9.59 6.59 -1.53
C ALA A 27 -8.43 6.02 -2.38
N GLU A 28 -8.46 4.70 -2.60
CA GLU A 28 -7.64 4.04 -3.61
C GLU A 28 -7.96 4.60 -5.00
N ASN A 29 -6.97 4.63 -5.89
CA ASN A 29 -7.23 4.94 -7.29
C ASN A 29 -8.19 3.91 -7.90
N GLY A 30 -9.08 4.39 -8.76
CA GLY A 30 -9.93 3.53 -9.58
C GLY A 30 -9.14 2.82 -10.69
N ARG A 31 -9.87 2.25 -11.65
CA ARG A 31 -9.25 1.70 -12.86
C ARG A 31 -8.72 2.82 -13.75
N PHE A 32 -7.56 2.59 -14.34
CA PHE A 32 -7.00 3.45 -15.37
C PHE A 32 -7.22 2.81 -16.75
N GLU A 33 -7.50 3.64 -17.75
CA GLU A 33 -7.71 3.19 -19.14
C GLU A 33 -6.40 3.19 -19.94
N ASN A 34 -5.38 3.91 -19.47
CA ASN A 34 -4.12 4.18 -20.16
C ASN A 34 -2.90 3.59 -19.45
N GLU A 35 -3.07 2.47 -18.73
CA GLU A 35 -1.95 1.72 -18.15
C GLU A 35 -1.07 1.15 -19.27
N PRO A 36 0.24 1.43 -19.29
CA PRO A 36 1.16 0.82 -20.25
C PRO A 36 1.22 -0.70 -20.10
N ASP A 37 1.30 -1.41 -21.23
CA ASP A 37 1.51 -2.86 -21.24
C ASP A 37 2.92 -3.18 -20.74
N ARG A 38 3.03 -3.75 -19.53
CA ARG A 38 4.31 -4.05 -18.89
C ARG A 38 5.23 -4.97 -19.71
N ILE A 39 4.66 -5.84 -20.56
CA ILE A 39 5.46 -6.73 -21.40
C ILE A 39 6.09 -5.93 -22.56
N LYS A 40 5.38 -4.95 -23.09
CA LYS A 40 5.83 -4.14 -24.24
C LYS A 40 6.64 -2.91 -23.83
N ASP A 41 6.31 -2.33 -22.68
CA ASP A 41 6.91 -1.11 -22.14
C ASP A 41 7.04 -1.21 -20.61
N PRO A 42 8.01 -1.99 -20.10
CA PRO A 42 8.21 -2.17 -18.67
C PRO A 42 8.61 -0.87 -17.97
N VAL A 43 9.41 -0.02 -18.63
CA VAL A 43 9.86 1.27 -18.08
C VAL A 43 8.70 2.26 -17.98
N GLY A 44 7.87 2.35 -19.02
CA GLY A 44 6.67 3.18 -19.00
C GLY A 44 5.67 2.70 -17.97
N ALA A 45 5.45 1.39 -17.82
CA ALA A 45 4.59 0.83 -16.77
C ALA A 45 5.12 1.17 -15.36
N ALA A 46 6.43 1.04 -15.13
CA ALA A 46 7.04 1.36 -13.84
C ALA A 46 6.92 2.86 -13.50
N THR A 47 7.22 3.72 -14.46
CA THR A 47 7.07 5.18 -14.31
C THR A 47 5.60 5.54 -14.06
N PHE A 48 4.67 4.95 -14.82
CA PHE A 48 3.25 5.19 -14.67
C PHE A 48 2.78 4.88 -13.25
N TRP A 49 3.12 3.70 -12.71
CA TRP A 49 2.70 3.33 -11.37
C TRP A 49 3.34 4.18 -10.27
N ALA A 50 4.63 4.51 -10.39
CA ALA A 50 5.32 5.40 -9.46
C ALA A 50 4.66 6.80 -9.41
N GLU A 51 4.34 7.39 -10.57
CA GLU A 51 3.66 8.69 -10.64
C GLU A 51 2.25 8.65 -10.05
N ARG A 52 1.47 7.58 -10.28
CA ARG A 52 0.12 7.45 -9.69
C ARG A 52 0.14 7.28 -8.17
N ASN A 53 1.20 6.67 -7.66
CA ASN A 53 1.45 6.56 -6.23
C ASN A 53 1.79 7.94 -5.64
N VAL A 54 2.64 8.72 -6.33
CA VAL A 54 2.92 10.12 -5.96
C VAL A 54 1.64 10.97 -5.96
N ASP A 55 0.79 10.87 -6.99
CA ASP A 55 -0.49 11.61 -7.04
C ASP A 55 -1.34 11.38 -5.79
N ARG A 56 -1.42 10.12 -5.31
CA ARG A 56 -2.17 9.79 -4.08
C ARG A 56 -1.48 10.34 -2.83
N TRP A 57 -0.15 10.28 -2.78
CA TRP A 57 0.60 10.84 -1.68
C TRP A 57 0.40 12.35 -1.56
N GLN A 58 0.42 13.09 -2.67
CA GLN A 58 0.18 14.54 -2.68
C GLN A 58 -1.23 14.88 -2.19
N LYS A 59 -2.25 14.06 -2.51
CA LYS A 59 -3.60 14.22 -1.94
C LYS A 59 -3.62 14.01 -0.43
N ALA A 60 -2.86 13.05 0.08
CA ALA A 60 -2.72 12.82 1.52
C ALA A 60 -2.02 13.99 2.22
N LEU A 61 -0.97 14.56 1.61
CA LEU A 61 -0.30 15.77 2.10
C LEU A 61 -1.26 16.97 2.15
N ALA A 62 -2.02 17.21 1.08
CA ALA A 62 -2.98 18.30 1.03
C ALA A 62 -4.08 18.15 2.11
N MET A 63 -4.55 16.93 2.34
CA MET A 63 -5.51 16.65 3.42
C MET A 63 -4.89 16.85 4.80
N GLU A 64 -3.65 16.39 5.01
CA GLU A 64 -2.89 16.59 6.24
C GLU A 64 -2.71 18.08 6.54
N ASP A 65 -2.42 18.91 5.54
CA ASP A 65 -2.25 20.36 5.70
C ASP A 65 -3.56 21.04 6.16
N ILE A 66 -4.69 20.66 5.56
CA ILE A 66 -6.00 21.24 5.85
C ILE A 66 -6.51 20.84 7.24
N SER A 67 -6.27 19.61 7.66
CA SER A 67 -6.98 18.99 8.81
C SER A 67 -6.06 18.42 9.88
N SER A 68 -4.75 18.63 9.75
CA SER A 68 -3.68 18.01 10.56
C SER A 68 -3.52 16.49 10.38
N TRP A 69 -4.38 15.79 9.63
CA TRP A 69 -4.22 14.37 9.34
C TRP A 69 -4.95 13.86 8.08
N ALA A 70 -4.54 12.73 7.54
CA ALA A 70 -5.17 12.08 6.40
C ALA A 70 -5.23 10.56 6.60
N LEU A 71 -6.25 9.90 6.06
CA LEU A 71 -6.40 8.45 6.12
C LEU A 71 -6.46 7.83 4.73
N CYS A 72 -5.46 7.07 4.34
CA CYS A 72 -5.42 6.41 3.04
C CYS A 72 -6.08 5.03 3.12
N ASP A 73 -7.15 4.81 2.34
CA ASP A 73 -7.66 3.46 2.06
C ASP A 73 -6.74 2.82 1.01
N SER A 74 -5.88 1.91 1.44
CA SER A 74 -4.69 1.39 0.74
C SER A 74 -3.51 2.35 0.67
N ASP A 75 -2.32 1.81 0.77
CA ASP A 75 -1.04 2.52 0.82
C ASP A 75 -0.80 3.36 -0.45
N PRO A 76 -0.48 4.67 -0.35
CA PRO A 76 -0.04 5.45 -1.50
C PRO A 76 1.27 4.92 -2.11
N LEU A 77 2.22 4.42 -1.31
CA LEU A 77 3.50 3.90 -1.81
C LEU A 77 3.28 2.64 -2.65
N LYS A 78 2.38 1.76 -2.19
CA LYS A 78 1.85 0.53 -2.84
C LYS A 78 2.84 -0.40 -3.56
N LEU A 79 4.13 -0.19 -3.42
CA LEU A 79 5.20 -0.96 -4.06
C LEU A 79 5.16 -2.44 -3.63
N HIS A 80 4.58 -2.71 -2.47
CA HIS A 80 4.29 -4.07 -1.98
C HIS A 80 3.50 -4.91 -2.99
N TYR A 81 2.69 -4.30 -3.87
CA TYR A 81 1.83 -5.04 -4.78
C TYR A 81 2.63 -5.82 -5.82
N ILE A 82 3.54 -5.14 -6.53
CA ILE A 82 4.41 -5.79 -7.53
C ILE A 82 5.39 -6.75 -6.89
N TRP A 83 5.94 -6.41 -5.71
CA TRP A 83 6.79 -7.33 -4.96
C TRP A 83 6.03 -8.61 -4.58
N SER A 84 4.80 -8.47 -4.07
CA SER A 84 3.96 -9.61 -3.70
C SER A 84 3.61 -10.48 -4.90
N LEU A 85 3.33 -9.89 -6.07
CA LEU A 85 3.11 -10.62 -7.32
C LEU A 85 4.34 -11.44 -7.71
N TRP A 86 5.53 -10.85 -7.63
CA TRP A 86 6.78 -11.57 -7.91
C TRP A 86 6.95 -12.78 -6.99
N GLN A 87 6.77 -12.59 -5.67
CA GLN A 87 6.86 -13.65 -4.67
C GLN A 87 5.96 -14.86 -4.98
N ILE A 88 4.75 -14.63 -5.51
CA ILE A 88 3.81 -15.71 -5.86
C ILE A 88 3.86 -16.17 -7.32
N GLY A 89 4.79 -15.64 -8.12
CA GLY A 89 5.01 -16.03 -9.53
C GLY A 89 4.08 -15.40 -10.56
N GLU A 90 3.43 -14.30 -10.21
CA GLU A 90 2.52 -13.55 -11.10
C GLU A 90 3.21 -12.33 -11.73
N ALA A 91 4.45 -12.05 -11.33
CA ALA A 91 5.34 -11.08 -11.97
C ALA A 91 6.78 -11.62 -11.99
N SER A 92 7.61 -11.06 -12.87
CA SER A 92 9.03 -11.39 -12.94
C SER A 92 9.85 -10.56 -11.94
N GLU A 93 11.07 -11.02 -11.64
CA GLU A 93 12.02 -10.19 -10.87
C GLU A 93 12.37 -8.91 -11.64
N HIS A 94 12.41 -8.97 -12.98
CA HIS A 94 12.66 -7.80 -13.81
C HIS A 94 11.60 -6.71 -13.59
N ASP A 95 10.31 -7.09 -13.62
CA ASP A 95 9.18 -6.17 -13.35
C ASP A 95 9.31 -5.53 -11.97
N TRP A 96 9.63 -6.34 -10.95
CA TRP A 96 9.87 -5.87 -9.59
C TRP A 96 10.98 -4.83 -9.56
N ARG A 97 12.15 -5.11 -10.17
CA ARG A 97 13.29 -4.20 -10.15
C ARG A 97 12.99 -2.88 -10.87
N MET A 98 12.25 -2.92 -11.98
CA MET A 98 11.85 -1.69 -12.70
C MET A 98 10.96 -0.79 -11.84
N GLU A 99 9.91 -1.34 -11.22
CA GLU A 99 9.01 -0.57 -10.33
C GLU A 99 9.72 -0.10 -9.05
N LEU A 100 10.64 -0.91 -8.51
CA LEU A 100 11.48 -0.55 -7.38
C LEU A 100 12.38 0.65 -7.71
N ASP A 101 13.11 0.61 -8.82
CA ASP A 101 14.04 1.68 -9.23
C ASP A 101 13.27 3.00 -9.45
N ALA A 102 12.13 2.95 -10.15
CA ALA A 102 11.27 4.11 -10.36
C ALA A 102 10.70 4.68 -9.05
N THR A 103 10.28 3.82 -8.13
CA THR A 103 9.75 4.25 -6.83
C THR A 103 10.84 4.81 -5.92
N ARG A 104 12.03 4.22 -5.93
CA ARG A 104 13.17 4.72 -5.13
C ARG A 104 13.54 6.14 -5.53
N GLU A 105 13.52 6.44 -6.83
CA GLU A 105 13.79 7.78 -7.35
C GLU A 105 12.77 8.80 -6.83
N THR A 106 11.47 8.46 -6.78
CA THR A 106 10.45 9.38 -6.27
C THR A 106 10.58 9.64 -4.76
N ILE A 107 11.08 8.67 -3.99
CA ILE A 107 11.43 8.86 -2.57
C ILE A 107 12.66 9.77 -2.44
N ALA A 108 13.69 9.54 -3.25
CA ALA A 108 14.91 10.37 -3.25
C ALA A 108 14.62 11.84 -3.59
N GLN A 109 13.62 12.08 -4.44
CA GLN A 109 13.11 13.41 -4.77
C GLN A 109 12.15 13.98 -3.71
N GLY A 110 11.85 13.26 -2.64
CA GLY A 110 10.94 13.69 -1.57
C GLY A 110 9.46 13.78 -2.01
N ARG A 111 9.10 13.14 -3.12
CA ARG A 111 7.74 13.26 -3.70
C ARG A 111 6.76 12.24 -3.11
N ILE A 112 7.25 11.15 -2.56
CA ILE A 112 6.50 10.14 -1.82
C ILE A 112 7.37 9.61 -0.68
N GLY A 113 6.74 9.13 0.39
CA GLY A 113 7.47 8.69 1.57
C GLY A 113 6.67 7.74 2.45
N PHE A 114 7.19 7.52 3.64
CA PHE A 114 6.56 6.71 4.67
C PHE A 114 5.42 7.46 5.36
N ALA A 115 4.31 6.76 5.60
CA ALA A 115 3.22 7.24 6.43
C ALA A 115 3.64 7.23 7.92
N ASP A 116 2.92 7.99 8.73
CA ASP A 116 3.17 8.07 10.18
C ASP A 116 2.69 6.80 10.91
N CYS A 117 1.76 6.06 10.31
CA CYS A 117 1.26 4.78 10.81
C CYS A 117 0.61 3.93 9.70
N TYR A 118 0.79 2.61 9.79
CA TYR A 118 0.24 1.60 8.91
C TYR A 118 -0.62 0.62 9.72
N ILE A 119 -1.92 0.57 9.43
CA ILE A 119 -2.88 -0.33 10.06
C ILE A 119 -3.15 -1.47 9.07
N VAL A 120 -2.62 -2.66 9.34
CA VAL A 120 -2.58 -3.76 8.37
C VAL A 120 -3.52 -4.88 8.79
N GLY A 121 -4.61 -5.06 8.05
CA GLY A 121 -5.61 -6.08 8.29
C GLY A 121 -5.16 -7.45 7.79
N ARG A 122 -5.19 -8.44 8.68
CA ARG A 122 -5.13 -9.87 8.38
C ARG A 122 -6.53 -10.47 8.42
N ILE A 123 -6.84 -11.36 7.48
CA ILE A 123 -8.09 -12.09 7.45
C ILE A 123 -7.86 -13.55 7.07
N ASP A 124 -8.64 -14.45 7.63
CA ASP A 124 -8.66 -15.84 7.17
C ASP A 124 -9.15 -15.92 5.71
N ALA A 125 -8.54 -16.79 4.91
CA ALA A 125 -8.84 -16.88 3.48
C ALA A 125 -10.27 -17.35 3.21
N GLN A 126 -10.81 -18.26 4.03
CA GLN A 126 -12.16 -18.76 3.89
C GLN A 126 -13.18 -17.68 4.28
N LEU A 127 -12.96 -16.99 5.40
CA LEU A 127 -13.79 -15.84 5.80
C LEU A 127 -13.76 -14.72 4.76
N ALA A 128 -12.61 -14.45 4.14
CA ALA A 128 -12.50 -13.46 3.07
C ALA A 128 -13.36 -13.85 1.86
N ARG A 129 -13.35 -15.12 1.46
CA ARG A 129 -14.21 -15.65 0.38
C ARG A 129 -15.69 -15.54 0.71
N GLU A 130 -16.07 -15.87 1.95
CA GLU A 130 -17.47 -15.76 2.40
C GLU A 130 -17.95 -14.31 2.34
N ARG A 131 -17.17 -13.36 2.85
CA ARG A 131 -17.48 -11.92 2.75
C ARG A 131 -17.54 -11.45 1.30
N ALA A 132 -16.64 -11.91 0.46
CA ALA A 132 -16.62 -11.54 -0.96
C ALA A 132 -17.86 -12.04 -1.71
N LYS A 133 -18.37 -13.24 -1.37
CA LYS A 133 -19.61 -13.80 -1.93
C LYS A 133 -20.86 -13.08 -1.42
N ALA A 134 -20.87 -12.69 -0.15
CA ALA A 134 -22.01 -12.04 0.48
C ALA A 134 -22.22 -10.58 0.01
N ASP A 135 -21.16 -9.91 -0.43
CA ASP A 135 -21.25 -8.54 -0.93
C ASP A 135 -21.60 -8.51 -2.42
N THR A 136 -22.88 -8.28 -2.69
CA THR A 136 -23.46 -8.17 -4.04
C THR A 136 -23.25 -6.79 -4.69
N THR A 137 -22.72 -5.82 -3.95
CA THR A 137 -22.57 -4.43 -4.43
C THR A 137 -21.26 -4.18 -5.16
N ARG A 138 -20.25 -5.05 -4.99
CA ARG A 138 -18.91 -4.86 -5.56
C ARG A 138 -18.46 -6.03 -6.42
N ARG A 139 -18.01 -5.71 -7.65
CA ARG A 139 -17.35 -6.69 -8.53
C ARG A 139 -15.87 -6.83 -8.15
N ARG A 140 -15.52 -7.96 -7.53
CA ARG A 140 -14.13 -8.29 -7.13
C ARG A 140 -13.42 -9.12 -8.20
N SER A 141 -13.08 -8.49 -9.33
CA SER A 141 -12.16 -9.11 -10.28
C SER A 141 -10.81 -9.37 -9.61
N LYS A 142 -10.19 -10.54 -9.85
CA LYS A 142 -8.91 -10.97 -9.26
C LYS A 142 -8.94 -11.27 -7.74
N PHE A 143 -10.11 -11.55 -7.15
CA PHE A 143 -10.20 -11.84 -5.71
C PHE A 143 -9.24 -12.94 -5.22
N GLU A 144 -9.21 -14.09 -5.90
CA GLU A 144 -8.33 -15.21 -5.51
C GLU A 144 -6.84 -14.86 -5.62
N LEU A 145 -6.46 -14.01 -6.57
CA LEU A 145 -5.11 -13.45 -6.63
C LEU A 145 -4.82 -12.67 -5.35
N HIS A 146 -5.72 -11.77 -4.92
CA HIS A 146 -5.53 -10.99 -3.69
C HIS A 146 -5.42 -11.87 -2.45
N VAL A 147 -6.16 -12.98 -2.37
CA VAL A 147 -6.02 -13.96 -1.27
C VAL A 147 -4.60 -14.52 -1.21
N ARG A 148 -4.02 -14.88 -2.36
CA ARG A 148 -2.64 -15.39 -2.45
C ARG A 148 -1.59 -14.35 -2.05
N LEU A 149 -1.86 -13.05 -2.27
CA LEU A 149 -0.93 -11.96 -1.93
C LEU A 149 -0.80 -11.73 -0.41
N GLN A 150 -1.74 -12.21 0.43
CA GLN A 150 -1.77 -11.82 1.84
C GLN A 150 -0.47 -12.13 2.59
N GLN A 151 0.13 -13.30 2.39
CA GLN A 151 1.33 -13.67 3.13
C GLN A 151 2.51 -12.78 2.78
N ALA A 152 2.69 -12.47 1.49
CA ALA A 152 3.69 -11.51 1.04
C ALA A 152 3.39 -10.12 1.61
N LEU A 153 2.14 -9.63 1.50
CA LEU A 153 1.73 -8.35 2.08
C LEU A 153 2.10 -8.20 3.57
N LEU A 154 1.84 -9.23 4.38
CA LEU A 154 2.21 -9.21 5.79
C LEU A 154 3.73 -9.18 5.99
N THR A 155 4.48 -9.92 5.18
CA THR A 155 5.94 -9.94 5.21
C THR A 155 6.53 -8.57 4.87
N TRP A 156 5.95 -7.88 3.88
CA TRP A 156 6.33 -6.52 3.51
C TRP A 156 6.20 -5.56 4.71
N TYR A 157 5.07 -5.59 5.41
CA TYR A 157 4.84 -4.72 6.55
C TYR A 157 5.62 -5.14 7.80
N CYS A 158 5.94 -6.42 7.99
CA CYS A 158 6.90 -6.82 9.03
C CYS A 158 8.29 -6.21 8.76
N ALA A 159 8.80 -6.31 7.53
CA ALA A 159 10.08 -5.72 7.15
C ALA A 159 10.10 -4.19 7.32
N MET A 160 8.97 -3.53 7.04
CA MET A 160 8.82 -2.10 7.29
C MET A 160 8.90 -1.76 8.79
N ASP A 161 8.23 -2.53 9.65
CA ASP A 161 8.24 -2.29 11.11
C ASP A 161 9.62 -2.53 11.72
N GLU A 162 10.41 -3.46 11.19
CA GLU A 162 11.80 -3.68 11.64
C GLU A 162 12.67 -2.45 11.41
N VAL A 163 12.47 -1.74 10.30
CA VAL A 163 13.25 -0.53 9.96
C VAL A 163 12.62 0.73 10.55
N LEU A 164 11.31 0.75 10.73
CA LEU A 164 10.53 1.86 11.28
C LEU A 164 9.72 1.37 12.51
N PRO A 165 10.37 1.11 13.65
CA PRO A 165 9.72 0.46 14.79
C PRO A 165 8.49 1.22 15.31
N GLY A 166 7.40 0.47 15.51
CA GLY A 166 6.16 0.99 16.08
C GLY A 166 5.29 1.75 15.10
N ARG A 167 5.62 1.70 13.79
CA ARG A 167 4.82 2.34 12.73
C ARG A 167 3.77 1.40 12.15
N VAL A 168 3.95 0.09 12.30
CA VAL A 168 3.00 -0.90 11.79
C VAL A 168 2.18 -1.50 12.93
N GLN A 169 0.86 -1.44 12.79
CA GLN A 169 -0.10 -2.08 13.68
C GLN A 169 -0.89 -3.13 12.90
N PHE A 170 -0.74 -4.40 13.30
CA PHE A 170 -1.54 -5.48 12.73
C PHE A 170 -2.94 -5.56 13.37
N GLY A 171 -3.95 -5.73 12.51
CA GLY A 171 -5.35 -5.74 12.89
C GLY A 171 -5.98 -4.35 12.91
N PHE A 172 -7.31 -4.30 12.77
CA PHE A 172 -8.05 -3.04 12.78
C PHE A 172 -8.47 -2.65 14.20
N PRO A 173 -7.92 -1.58 14.79
CA PRO A 173 -8.29 -1.16 16.13
C PRO A 173 -9.72 -0.61 16.17
N SER A 174 -10.35 -0.62 17.36
CA SER A 174 -11.71 -0.11 17.55
C SER A 174 -11.82 1.42 17.51
N LYS A 175 -10.67 2.11 17.62
CA LYS A 175 -10.52 3.57 17.61
C LYS A 175 -9.32 3.95 16.74
N MET A 176 -9.24 5.20 16.32
CA MET A 176 -8.07 5.72 15.63
C MET A 176 -6.85 5.66 16.56
N PRO A 177 -5.69 5.13 16.12
CA PRO A 177 -4.49 5.15 16.94
C PRO A 177 -3.97 6.59 17.10
N THR A 178 -3.44 6.88 18.28
CA THR A 178 -2.66 8.10 18.52
C THR A 178 -1.23 7.82 18.10
N VAL A 179 -0.73 8.60 17.14
CA VAL A 179 0.59 8.37 16.54
C VAL A 179 1.37 9.68 16.55
N GLU A 180 2.67 9.59 16.73
CA GLU A 180 3.56 10.75 16.58
C GLU A 180 3.89 10.95 15.11
N LYS A 181 4.19 12.19 14.70
CA LYS A 181 4.71 12.43 13.35
C LYS A 181 6.06 11.74 13.16
N PHE A 182 6.29 11.24 11.96
CA PHE A 182 7.53 10.64 11.55
C PHE A 182 8.36 11.65 10.75
N GLU A 183 9.44 12.14 11.34
CA GLU A 183 10.35 13.10 10.71
C GLU A 183 11.16 12.47 9.56
N GLY A 184 11.27 11.14 9.52
CA GLY A 184 12.06 10.40 8.52
C GLY A 184 11.30 10.00 7.26
N ARG A 185 10.18 10.67 6.96
CA ARG A 185 9.24 10.36 5.87
C ARG A 185 9.92 10.06 4.52
N TYR A 186 11.02 10.73 4.18
CA TYR A 186 11.71 10.61 2.90
C TYR A 186 13.10 9.96 3.01
N LEU A 187 13.38 9.23 4.09
CA LEU A 187 14.68 8.59 4.29
C LEU A 187 14.88 7.44 3.29
N VAL A 188 15.64 7.73 2.22
CA VAL A 188 16.05 6.74 1.22
C VAL A 188 16.82 5.59 1.86
N THR A 189 17.63 5.86 2.88
CA THR A 189 18.38 4.82 3.61
C THR A 189 17.46 3.84 4.32
N ALA A 190 16.35 4.31 4.91
CA ALA A 190 15.36 3.43 5.54
C ALA A 190 14.61 2.61 4.48
N PHE A 191 14.28 3.23 3.34
CA PHE A 191 13.72 2.49 2.20
C PHE A 191 14.66 1.39 1.71
N ASP A 192 15.94 1.70 1.47
CA ASP A 192 16.93 0.72 1.01
C ASP A 192 17.13 -0.42 2.02
N GLN A 193 17.17 -0.11 3.32
CA GLN A 193 17.26 -1.11 4.39
C GLN A 193 16.06 -2.04 4.40
N MET A 194 14.85 -1.49 4.27
CA MET A 194 13.62 -2.28 4.22
C MET A 194 13.64 -3.19 2.99
N ILE A 195 13.99 -2.67 1.81
CA ILE A 195 14.05 -3.48 0.59
C ILE A 195 15.11 -4.59 0.71
N ALA A 196 16.24 -4.31 1.36
CA ALA A 196 17.30 -5.29 1.58
C ALA A 196 16.91 -6.41 2.57
N SER A 197 15.98 -6.17 3.50
CA SER A 197 15.51 -7.19 4.46
C SER A 197 14.43 -8.11 3.89
N LEU A 198 13.81 -7.75 2.75
CA LEU A 198 12.79 -8.58 2.13
C LEU A 198 13.37 -9.91 1.60
N PRO A 199 12.66 -11.04 1.79
CA PRO A 199 13.10 -12.32 1.25
C PRO A 199 13.15 -12.28 -0.27
N ARG A 200 14.17 -12.92 -0.83
CA ARG A 200 14.24 -13.22 -2.26
C ARG A 200 13.51 -14.51 -2.57
N LYS A 201 12.90 -14.55 -3.75
CA LYS A 201 12.20 -15.72 -4.26
C LYS A 201 13.18 -16.82 -4.71
#